data_AF-A0A081B4L0-F1
#
_entry.id   AF-A0A081B4L0-F1
#
_cell.length_a   1.000
_cell.length_b   1.000
_cell.length_c   1.000
_cell.angle_alpha   90.00
_cell.angle_beta   90.00
_cell.angle_gamma   90.00
#
_symmetry.space_group_name_H-M   'P 1'
#
loop_
_entity.id
_entity.type
_entity.pdbx_description
1 polymer ?
#
loop_
_entity_poly.entity_id
_entity_poly.type
_entity_poly.pdbx_seq_one_letter_code
_entity_poly.pdbx_strand_id
1 'polypeptide(L)'
;MLKNRLLVTKTLNNFKMEPGIKFASHVDQFKEIVRQMETIGEALEEARQLVLLLGSLTDEYKMISTVLENTLNVTLAYAIQALSGVQA
;
A
#
# COMPACT_ATOMS: atom_id res chain seq x y z
N MET A 1 21.39 13.95 1.48
CA MET A 1 20.92 12.54 1.52
C MET A 1 19.90 12.29 2.64
N LEU A 2 20.18 12.60 3.93
CA LEU A 2 19.22 12.40 5.03
C LEU A 2 17.86 13.12 4.87
N LYS A 3 17.85 14.33 4.28
CA LYS A 3 16.60 15.09 4.04
C LYS A 3 15.62 14.33 3.13
N ASN A 4 16.10 13.68 2.07
CA ASN A 4 15.24 12.92 1.16
C ASN A 4 14.69 11.67 1.84
N ARG A 5 15.54 10.98 2.60
CA ARG A 5 15.15 9.81 3.39
C ARG A 5 14.04 10.12 4.38
N LEU A 6 14.20 11.18 5.18
CA LEU A 6 13.18 11.67 6.12
C LEU A 6 11.85 11.99 5.44
N LEU A 7 11.88 12.59 4.24
CA LEU A 7 10.67 12.91 3.49
C LEU A 7 9.94 11.64 3.03
N VAL A 8 10.65 10.68 2.44
CA VAL A 8 10.04 9.42 1.96
C VAL A 8 9.47 8.62 3.13
N THR A 9 10.21 8.47 4.23
CA THR A 9 9.70 7.78 5.43
C THR A 9 8.47 8.48 6.01
N LYS A 10 8.44 9.81 6.02
CA LYS A 10 7.27 10.57 6.47
C LYS A 10 6.06 10.34 5.56
N THR A 11 6.25 10.33 4.24
CA THR A 11 5.19 10.03 3.27
C THR A 11 4.66 8.61 3.45
N LEU A 12 5.54 7.63 3.64
CA LEU A 12 5.15 6.24 3.90
C LEU A 12 4.32 6.11 5.18
N ASN A 13 4.73 6.75 6.28
CA ASN A 13 4.02 6.67 7.56
C ASN A 13 2.65 7.36 7.53
N ASN A 14 2.49 8.36 6.67
CA ASN A 14 1.22 9.07 6.48
C ASN A 14 0.39 8.48 5.33
N PHE A 15 0.86 7.41 4.70
CA PHE A 15 0.19 6.81 3.56
C PHE A 15 -1.15 6.20 3.98
N LYS A 16 -2.23 6.87 3.59
CA LYS A 16 -3.61 6.46 3.83
C LYS A 16 -4.45 6.87 2.63
N MET A 17 -5.40 6.03 2.28
CA MET A 17 -6.36 6.30 1.22
C MET A 17 -7.37 7.33 1.72
N GLU A 18 -7.57 8.39 0.93
CA GLU A 18 -8.63 9.36 1.21
C GLU A 18 -9.97 8.86 0.64
N PRO A 19 -11.09 9.08 1.35
CA PRO A 19 -12.42 8.76 0.83
C PRO A 19 -12.67 9.43 -0.52
N GLY A 20 -13.20 8.68 -1.48
CA GLY A 20 -13.50 9.19 -2.83
C GLY A 20 -12.34 9.18 -3.83
N ILE A 21 -11.13 8.78 -3.42
CA ILE A 21 -10.04 8.47 -4.35
C ILE A 21 -10.26 7.09 -4.96
N LYS A 22 -9.96 6.92 -6.25
CA LYS A 22 -9.99 5.61 -6.90
C LYS A 22 -8.87 4.73 -6.37
N PHE A 23 -9.17 3.47 -6.04
CA PHE A 23 -8.17 2.50 -5.59
C PHE A 23 -6.95 2.40 -6.52
N ALA A 24 -7.16 2.40 -7.83
CA ALA A 24 -6.06 2.39 -8.81
C ALA A 24 -5.08 3.56 -8.61
N SER A 25 -5.60 4.77 -8.38
CA SER A 25 -4.76 5.95 -8.11
C SER A 25 -3.99 5.84 -6.80
N HIS A 26 -4.62 5.25 -5.77
CA HIS A 26 -3.96 4.97 -4.49
C HIS A 26 -2.81 3.94 -4.64
N VAL A 27 -3.03 2.89 -5.45
CA VAL A 27 -2.00 1.88 -5.77
C VAL A 27 -0.84 2.49 -6.56
N ASP A 28 -1.11 3.40 -7.50
CA ASP A 28 -0.05 4.09 -8.25
C ASP A 28 0.81 4.96 -7.33
N GLN A 29 0.20 5.68 -6.38
CA GLN A 29 0.92 6.43 -5.34
C GLN A 29 1.76 5.51 -4.45
N PHE A 30 1.20 4.36 -4.05
CA PHE A 30 1.91 3.35 -3.27
C PHE A 30 3.18 2.87 -3.98
N LYS A 31 3.07 2.50 -5.26
CA LYS A 31 4.20 2.03 -6.09
C LYS A 31 5.30 3.09 -6.18
N GLU A 32 4.94 4.36 -6.29
CA GLU A 32 5.90 5.45 -6.31
C GLU A 32 6.65 5.58 -4.98
N ILE A 33 5.96 5.44 -3.83
CA ILE A 33 6.62 5.47 -2.52
C ILE A 33 7.57 4.27 -2.37
N VAL A 34 7.14 3.07 -2.76
CA VAL A 34 8.00 1.86 -2.75
C VAL A 34 9.25 2.08 -3.58
N ARG A 35 9.10 2.61 -4.81
CA ARG A 35 10.23 2.95 -5.68
C ARG A 35 11.16 3.98 -5.03
N GLN A 36 10.63 5.00 -4.36
CA GLN A 36 11.43 5.98 -3.65
C GLN A 36 12.20 5.36 -2.47
N MET A 37 11.59 4.45 -1.72
CA MET A 37 12.25 3.68 -0.65
C MET A 37 13.42 2.84 -1.18
N GLU A 38 13.27 2.23 -2.36
CA GLU A 38 14.38 1.53 -3.02
C GLU A 38 15.52 2.48 -3.39
N THR A 39 15.21 3.66 -3.94
CA THR A 39 16.25 4.63 -4.34
C THR A 39 17.08 5.18 -3.19
N ILE A 40 16.55 5.16 -1.96
CA ILE A 40 17.26 5.57 -0.74
C ILE A 40 17.91 4.39 -0.01
N GLY A 41 17.83 3.17 -0.57
CA GLY A 41 18.43 1.96 0.00
C GLY A 41 17.60 1.30 1.11
N GLU A 42 16.34 1.67 1.28
CA GLU A 42 15.42 1.12 2.28
C GLU A 42 14.29 0.30 1.61
N ALA A 43 14.66 -0.61 0.69
CA ALA A 43 13.70 -1.43 -0.05
C ALA A 43 12.72 -2.17 0.90
N LEU A 44 11.43 -2.13 0.55
CA LEU A 44 10.38 -2.79 1.33
C LEU A 44 10.17 -4.21 0.80
N GLU A 45 10.25 -5.20 1.68
CA GLU A 45 9.87 -6.58 1.34
C GLU A 45 8.36 -6.69 1.03
N GLU A 46 7.97 -7.67 0.21
CA GLU A 46 6.58 -7.82 -0.26
C GLU A 46 5.57 -7.95 0.90
N ALA A 47 5.91 -8.71 1.94
CA ALA A 47 5.06 -8.87 3.12
C ALA A 47 4.78 -7.52 3.81
N ARG A 48 5.81 -6.66 3.91
CA ARG A 48 5.67 -5.32 4.48
C ARG A 48 4.87 -4.41 3.56
N GLN A 49 5.04 -4.53 2.24
CA GLN A 49 4.24 -3.80 1.27
C GLN A 49 2.75 -4.15 1.38
N LEU A 50 2.43 -5.44 1.53
CA LEU A 50 1.07 -5.93 1.76
C LEU A 50 0.44 -5.32 3.02
N VAL A 51 1.11 -5.41 4.16
CA VAL A 51 0.61 -4.86 5.43
C VAL A 51 0.35 -3.36 5.32
N LEU A 52 1.25 -2.61 4.66
CA LEU A 52 1.09 -1.18 4.46
C LEU A 52 -0.08 -0.84 3.52
N LEU A 53 -0.21 -1.57 2.41
CA LEU A 53 -1.33 -1.37 1.48
C LEU A 53 -2.66 -1.65 2.18
N LEU A 54 -2.83 -2.83 2.80
CA LEU A 54 -4.07 -3.23 3.45
C LEU A 54 -4.45 -2.32 4.63
N GLY A 55 -3.47 -1.90 5.43
CA GLY A 55 -3.67 -0.97 6.54
C GLY A 55 -3.91 0.49 6.13
N SER A 56 -3.66 0.85 4.87
CA SER A 56 -3.88 2.20 4.34
C SER A 56 -5.29 2.43 3.81
N LEU A 57 -6.07 1.38 3.57
CA LEU A 57 -7.35 1.47 2.88
C LEU A 57 -8.45 2.06 3.78
N THR A 58 -9.49 2.60 3.13
CA THR A 58 -10.70 3.08 3.80
C THR A 58 -11.54 1.91 4.34
N ASP A 59 -12.50 2.21 5.22
CA ASP A 59 -13.39 1.20 5.80
C ASP A 59 -14.18 0.39 4.76
N GLU A 60 -14.38 0.94 3.56
CA GLU A 60 -15.03 0.26 2.42
C GLU A 60 -14.31 -1.02 2.01
N TYR A 61 -12.99 -1.07 2.16
CA TYR A 61 -12.16 -2.22 1.79
C TYR A 61 -11.86 -3.13 2.99
N LYS A 62 -12.25 -2.75 4.21
CA LYS A 62 -11.87 -3.43 5.46
C LYS A 62 -12.26 -4.91 5.49
N MET A 63 -13.43 -5.25 4.92
CA MET A 63 -13.89 -6.64 4.86
C MET A 63 -12.94 -7.49 4.02
N ILE A 64 -12.57 -7.03 2.82
CA ILE A 64 -11.69 -7.79 1.93
C ILE A 64 -10.25 -7.76 2.44
N SER A 65 -9.79 -6.65 3.04
CA SER A 65 -8.49 -6.57 3.70
C SER A 65 -8.33 -7.64 4.78
N THR A 66 -9.35 -7.80 5.63
CA THR A 66 -9.34 -8.83 6.69
C THR A 66 -9.23 -10.24 6.10
N VAL A 67 -9.92 -10.53 4.98
CA VAL A 67 -9.82 -11.83 4.31
C VAL A 67 -8.40 -12.04 3.75
N LEU A 68 -7.84 -11.03 3.09
CA LEU A 68 -6.50 -11.10 2.51
C LEU A 68 -5.42 -11.26 3.60
N GLU A 69 -5.55 -10.58 4.74
CA GLU A 69 -4.66 -10.72 5.90
C GLU A 69 -4.66 -12.14 6.49
N ASN A 70 -5.80 -12.83 6.46
CA ASN A 70 -5.93 -14.20 6.97
C ASN A 70 -5.65 -15.27 5.89
N THR A 71 -5.38 -14.87 4.65
CA THR A 71 -5.09 -15.79 3.54
C THR A 71 -3.60 -16.13 3.50
N LEU A 72 -3.26 -17.42 3.57
CA LEU A 72 -1.88 -17.88 3.45
C LEU A 72 -1.33 -17.62 2.04
N ASN A 73 -0.04 -17.24 1.94
CA ASN A 73 0.69 -17.03 0.69
C ASN A 73 0.04 -16.00 -0.26
N VAL A 74 -0.65 -15.00 0.30
CA VAL A 74 -1.15 -13.89 -0.47
C VAL A 74 0.02 -13.08 -1.05
N THR A 75 -0.03 -12.77 -2.34
CA THR A 75 0.97 -11.93 -3.02
C THR A 75 0.43 -10.52 -3.19
N LEU A 76 1.32 -9.53 -3.36
CA LEU A 76 0.90 -8.14 -3.55
C LEU A 76 0.05 -7.98 -4.81
N ALA A 77 0.44 -8.66 -5.89
CA ALA A 77 -0.29 -8.65 -7.15
C ALA A 77 -1.71 -9.20 -6.99
N TYR A 78 -1.87 -10.32 -6.26
CA TYR A 78 -3.18 -10.89 -5.99
C TYR A 78 -4.05 -9.96 -5.14
N ALA A 79 -3.48 -9.37 -4.08
CA ALA A 79 -4.20 -8.43 -3.23
C ALA A 79 -4.70 -7.21 -4.04
N ILE A 80 -3.84 -6.60 -4.86
CA ILE A 80 -4.22 -5.48 -5.74
C ILE A 80 -5.35 -5.88 -6.69
N GLN A 81 -5.27 -7.08 -7.30
CA GLN A 81 -6.31 -7.57 -8.20
C GLN A 81 -7.64 -7.78 -7.47
N ALA A 82 -7.63 -8.43 -6.29
CA ALA A 82 -8.82 -8.67 -5.49
C ALA A 82 -9.49 -7.35 -5.06
N LEU A 83 -8.69 -6.37 -4.65
CA LEU A 83 -9.13 -5.05 -4.22
C LEU A 83 -9.67 -4.21 -5.39
N SER A 84 -9.08 -4.32 -6.58
CA SER A 84 -9.56 -3.60 -7.77
C SER A 84 -10.93 -4.06 -8.25
N GLY A 85 -11.40 -5.24 -7.81
CA GLY A 85 -12.74 -5.75 -8.10
C GLY A 85 -13.83 -5.18 -7.18
N VAL A 86 -13.46 -4.48 -6.11
CA VAL A 86 -14.42 -3.84 -5.21
C VAL A 86 -15.00 -2.62 -5.90
N GLN A 87 -16.31 -2.62 -6.13
CA GLN A 87 -17.05 -1.43 -6.53
C GLN A 87 -17.27 -0.57 -5.29
N ALA A 88 -16.33 0.32 -5.01
CA ALA A 88 -16.47 1.40 -4.02
C ALA A 88 -16.99 2.67 -4.70
#